data_AF-A0A1F8KNB6-F1
#
_entry.id   AF-A0A1F8KNB6-F1
#
_cell.length_a   1.000
_cell.length_b   1.000
_cell.length_c   1.000
_cell.angle_alpha   90.00
_cell.angle_beta   90.00
_cell.angle_gamma   90.00
#
_symmetry.space_group_name_H-M   'P 1'
#
loop_
_entity.id
_entity.type
_entity.pdbx_description
1 polymer ?
#
loop_
_entity_poly.entity_id
_entity_poly.type
_entity_poly.pdbx_seq_one_letter_code
_entity_poly.pdbx_strand_id
1 'polypeptide(L)'
;MKRLVYFLAILSIMMFACAIPTTVTPTLTPVITEPPTAAEPPITTEPPTATEPPTATGTVVPVANVTCHELSLYVDPALASSTTCEIIPESTMEMELHPQYTQLTLQGYPLQDKFFPATISIFPVQRYIEMLPDFLPGRVADLLALTSGGLPSVSSLPFLPVFNAAQTFHALYMTIPFVNGSGIRFLTLFAQYTAPVNNHDLFYTYQGLTTDGQYWVSAILPINHPILPANADNPPGGVGWEQFSNNFTAYIADMIAQLEVQPSDSYTPGLAALDVLVASISIQP
;
A
#
# COMPACT_ATOMS: atom_id res chain seq x y z
N MET A 1 40.13 6.59 -34.87
CA MET A 1 41.20 5.59 -34.58
C MET A 1 41.41 5.54 -33.07
N LYS A 2 41.50 4.33 -32.49
CA LYS A 2 41.75 3.97 -31.06
C LYS A 2 40.57 4.34 -30.11
N ARG A 3 39.72 3.46 -29.55
CA ARG A 3 39.85 2.13 -28.88
C ARG A 3 40.86 2.10 -27.74
N LEU A 4 40.34 1.81 -26.53
CA LEU A 4 40.88 1.10 -25.35
C LEU A 4 40.67 1.91 -24.03
N VAL A 5 40.38 1.41 -22.82
CA VAL A 5 39.93 0.13 -22.23
C VAL A 5 40.26 0.17 -20.72
N TYR A 6 39.34 -0.33 -19.87
CA TYR A 6 39.51 -0.99 -18.54
C TYR A 6 39.82 -0.09 -17.32
N PHE A 7 39.01 -0.17 -16.24
CA PHE A 7 38.97 -1.17 -15.15
C PHE A 7 40.26 -1.25 -14.31
N LEU A 8 40.19 -0.78 -13.06
CA LEU A 8 41.09 -1.09 -11.93
C LEU A 8 40.26 -0.86 -10.64
N ALA A 9 39.79 -1.89 -9.91
CA ALA A 9 40.47 -2.84 -9.03
C ALA A 9 40.95 -2.27 -7.67
N ILE A 10 40.11 -2.51 -6.66
CA ILE A 10 40.35 -3.12 -5.33
C ILE A 10 41.71 -2.87 -4.61
N LEU A 11 41.57 -2.53 -3.31
CA LEU A 11 42.36 -2.95 -2.13
C LEU A 11 43.21 -1.87 -1.45
N SER A 12 42.88 -1.58 -0.19
CA SER A 12 43.86 -1.31 0.87
C SER A 12 43.21 -1.50 2.25
N ILE A 13 43.86 -2.36 3.04
CA ILE A 13 43.46 -2.93 4.34
C ILE A 13 44.32 -2.31 5.46
N MET A 14 43.75 -2.24 6.67
CA MET A 14 44.40 -2.23 8.01
C MET A 14 45.06 -0.94 8.55
N MET A 15 44.58 -0.41 9.69
CA MET A 15 44.96 -0.75 11.09
C MET A 15 44.38 0.33 12.04
N PHE A 16 43.82 -0.05 13.19
CA PHE A 16 44.34 0.33 14.51
C PHE A 16 43.50 -0.33 15.63
N ALA A 17 44.21 -0.74 16.67
CA ALA A 17 43.80 -1.68 17.69
C ALA A 17 43.41 -1.02 19.03
N CYS A 18 42.67 -1.80 19.82
CA CYS A 18 42.57 -1.85 21.29
C CYS A 18 42.20 -0.59 22.10
N ALA A 19 41.07 -0.67 22.80
CA ALA A 19 41.04 -0.52 24.26
C ALA A 19 39.78 -1.20 24.85
N ILE A 20 39.99 -2.16 25.76
CA ILE A 20 38.96 -2.78 26.61
C ILE A 20 39.17 -2.27 28.03
N PRO A 21 38.11 -1.91 28.78
CA PRO A 21 38.13 -2.04 30.23
C PRO A 21 37.05 -2.99 30.77
N THR A 22 37.55 -4.04 31.41
CA THR A 22 37.15 -4.60 32.72
C THR A 22 35.67 -4.85 33.04
N THR A 23 35.40 -6.15 33.15
CA THR A 23 34.31 -6.81 33.89
C THR A 23 34.19 -6.34 35.34
N VAL A 24 32.97 -5.99 35.76
CA VAL A 24 32.56 -5.94 37.18
C VAL A 24 31.67 -7.14 37.48
N THR A 25 32.15 -7.99 38.40
CA THR A 25 31.42 -9.12 38.97
C THR A 25 30.49 -8.62 40.08
N PRO A 26 29.18 -8.96 40.08
CA PRO A 26 28.34 -8.71 41.24
C PRO A 26 28.64 -9.74 42.34
N THR A 27 28.97 -9.23 43.52
CA THR A 27 29.13 -10.00 44.76
C THR A 27 27.75 -10.42 45.27
N LEU A 28 27.55 -11.73 45.47
CA LEU A 28 26.36 -12.29 46.11
C LEU A 28 26.54 -12.22 47.63
N THR A 29 25.64 -11.52 48.31
CA THR A 29 25.50 -11.56 49.78
C THR A 29 24.40 -12.58 50.13
N PRO A 30 24.62 -13.50 51.08
CA PRO A 30 23.61 -14.46 51.49
C PRO A 30 22.72 -13.85 52.58
N VAL A 31 21.40 -14.02 52.49
CA VAL A 31 20.49 -13.70 53.61
C VAL A 31 19.48 -14.85 53.80
N ILE A 32 19.79 -15.63 54.85
CA ILE A 32 18.94 -16.22 55.91
C ILE A 32 17.65 -16.94 55.50
N THR A 33 17.70 -18.26 55.74
CA THR A 33 16.61 -19.24 55.73
C THR A 33 15.76 -19.13 57.00
N GLU A 34 14.42 -19.09 56.86
CA GLU A 34 13.45 -19.23 57.95
C GLU A 34 12.82 -20.65 57.92
N PRO A 35 12.44 -21.26 59.07
CA PRO A 35 11.95 -22.65 59.14
C PRO A 35 10.52 -22.83 58.58
N PRO A 36 10.10 -24.08 58.26
CA PRO A 36 8.85 -24.34 57.55
C PRO A 36 7.64 -24.25 58.48
N THR A 37 6.62 -23.50 58.07
CA THR A 37 5.28 -23.58 58.66
C THR A 37 4.46 -24.65 57.95
N ALA A 38 3.69 -25.40 58.73
CA ALA A 38 2.94 -26.59 58.36
C ALA A 38 1.96 -26.39 57.20
N ALA A 39 1.84 -27.44 56.38
CA ALA A 39 1.01 -27.52 55.19
C ALA A 39 -0.50 -27.48 55.50
N GLU A 40 -1.23 -26.61 54.80
CA GLU A 40 -2.65 -26.77 54.50
C GLU A 40 -2.82 -27.59 53.20
N PRO A 41 -3.90 -28.39 53.06
CA PRO A 41 -4.16 -29.17 51.86
C PRO A 41 -4.41 -28.25 50.64
N PRO A 42 -4.07 -28.68 49.42
CA PRO A 42 -4.24 -27.85 48.24
C PRO A 42 -5.73 -27.64 47.94
N ILE A 43 -6.13 -26.37 47.84
CA ILE A 43 -7.38 -25.99 47.19
C ILE A 43 -7.16 -26.25 45.69
N THR A 44 -8.01 -27.08 45.10
CA THR A 44 -8.05 -27.30 43.65
C THR A 44 -8.47 -25.99 42.97
N THR A 45 -7.52 -25.20 42.50
CA THR A 45 -7.80 -24.06 41.62
C THR A 45 -8.22 -24.64 40.26
N GLU A 46 -9.47 -24.42 39.91
CA GLU A 46 -9.98 -24.67 38.56
C GLU A 46 -9.12 -23.84 37.56
N PRO A 47 -8.73 -24.39 36.40
CA PRO A 47 -7.97 -23.64 35.40
C PRO A 47 -8.73 -22.37 35.04
N PRO A 48 -8.05 -21.21 34.87
CA PRO A 48 -8.73 -20.02 34.38
C PRO A 48 -9.39 -20.36 33.04
N THR A 49 -10.70 -20.17 32.96
CA THR A 49 -11.43 -20.19 31.70
C THR A 49 -10.68 -19.32 30.71
N ALA A 50 -10.17 -19.94 29.64
CA ALA A 50 -9.56 -19.23 28.54
C ALA A 50 -10.58 -18.19 28.06
N THR A 51 -10.27 -16.92 28.26
CA THR A 51 -10.96 -15.84 27.57
C THR A 51 -10.67 -16.09 26.10
N GLU A 52 -11.69 -16.50 25.34
CA GLU A 52 -11.57 -16.59 23.89
C GLU A 52 -11.04 -15.25 23.38
N PRO A 53 -10.01 -15.25 22.52
CA PRO A 53 -9.61 -14.03 21.83
C PRO A 53 -10.83 -13.44 21.12
N PRO A 54 -10.99 -12.10 21.10
CA PRO A 54 -12.15 -11.48 20.50
C PRO A 54 -12.29 -12.00 19.07
N THR A 55 -13.44 -12.62 18.78
CA THR A 55 -13.85 -12.97 17.43
C THR A 55 -13.66 -11.74 16.56
N ALA A 56 -12.86 -11.85 15.50
CA ALA A 56 -12.76 -10.82 14.49
C ALA A 56 -14.18 -10.49 14.02
N THR A 57 -14.67 -9.30 14.37
CA THR A 57 -15.93 -8.77 13.85
C THR A 57 -15.79 -8.75 12.34
N GLY A 58 -16.38 -9.72 11.65
CA GLY A 58 -16.41 -9.72 10.20
C GLY A 58 -17.06 -8.42 9.74
N THR A 59 -16.31 -7.59 9.01
CA THR A 59 -16.86 -6.42 8.34
C THR A 59 -18.00 -6.91 7.45
N VAL A 60 -19.24 -6.56 7.80
CA VAL A 60 -20.39 -6.90 6.98
C VAL A 60 -20.25 -6.13 5.67
N VAL A 61 -19.94 -6.84 4.59
CA VAL A 61 -19.85 -6.24 3.26
C VAL A 61 -21.26 -5.85 2.82
N PRO A 62 -21.52 -4.57 2.51
CA PRO A 62 -22.85 -4.12 2.08
C PRO A 62 -23.22 -4.68 0.71
N VAL A 63 -24.53 -4.78 0.45
CA VAL A 63 -25.06 -5.25 -0.82
C VAL A 63 -24.75 -4.23 -1.92
N ALA A 64 -24.32 -4.71 -3.09
CA ALA A 64 -24.04 -3.86 -4.24
C ALA A 64 -25.25 -2.99 -4.63
N ASN A 65 -24.99 -1.71 -4.91
CA ASN A 65 -25.99 -0.73 -5.37
C ASN A 65 -25.63 -0.12 -6.73
N VAL A 66 -24.48 -0.50 -7.30
CA VAL A 66 -24.01 -0.10 -8.62
C VAL A 66 -23.60 -1.35 -9.41
N THR A 67 -23.99 -1.40 -10.68
CA THR A 67 -23.55 -2.38 -11.66
C THR A 67 -23.08 -1.66 -12.92
N CYS A 68 -21.95 -2.10 -13.47
CA CYS A 68 -21.29 -1.56 -14.65
C CYS A 68 -20.66 -2.71 -15.43
N HIS A 69 -21.33 -3.21 -16.46
CA HIS A 69 -20.92 -4.41 -17.20
C HIS A 69 -20.65 -5.60 -16.26
N GLU A 70 -19.43 -6.15 -16.25
CA GLU A 70 -19.00 -7.23 -15.35
C GLU A 70 -18.83 -6.79 -13.89
N LEU A 71 -18.69 -5.49 -13.63
CA LEU A 71 -18.47 -4.95 -12.29
C LEU A 71 -19.78 -4.76 -11.54
N SER A 72 -19.87 -5.27 -10.30
CA SER A 72 -20.88 -4.90 -9.31
C SER A 72 -20.21 -4.54 -8.00
N LEU A 73 -20.69 -3.49 -7.34
CA LEU A 73 -20.13 -3.01 -6.07
C LEU A 73 -21.11 -2.14 -5.28
N TYR A 74 -20.77 -1.89 -4.03
CA TYR A 74 -21.40 -0.88 -3.19
C TYR A 74 -20.63 0.44 -3.24
N VAL A 75 -21.34 1.52 -3.53
CA VAL A 75 -20.84 2.89 -3.44
C VAL A 75 -21.63 3.62 -2.36
N ASP A 76 -20.92 4.06 -1.31
CA ASP A 76 -21.49 4.93 -0.29
C ASP A 76 -21.91 6.28 -0.93
N PRO A 77 -23.13 6.79 -0.70
CA PRO A 77 -23.54 8.11 -1.19
C PRO A 77 -22.61 9.27 -0.77
N ALA A 78 -21.81 9.11 0.29
CA ALA A 78 -20.78 10.06 0.68
C ALA A 78 -19.54 10.03 -0.24
N LEU A 79 -19.32 8.95 -0.99
CA LEU A 79 -18.20 8.83 -1.94
C LEU A 79 -18.58 9.29 -3.34
N ALA A 80 -19.85 9.19 -3.75
CA ALA A 80 -20.29 9.64 -5.06
C ALA A 80 -21.80 9.95 -5.08
N SER A 81 -22.19 11.00 -5.80
CA SER A 81 -23.60 11.31 -6.05
C SER A 81 -24.19 10.47 -7.18
N SER A 82 -23.36 10.01 -8.11
CA SER A 82 -23.72 9.11 -9.21
C SER A 82 -22.47 8.44 -9.77
N THR A 83 -22.63 7.55 -10.74
CA THR A 83 -21.52 6.88 -11.41
C THR A 83 -21.70 6.93 -12.92
N THR A 84 -20.61 7.07 -13.66
CA THR A 84 -20.59 6.82 -15.11
C THR A 84 -19.85 5.51 -15.40
N CYS A 85 -20.32 4.77 -16.40
CA CYS A 85 -19.81 3.46 -16.76
C CYS A 85 -19.51 3.44 -18.26
N GLU A 86 -18.27 3.11 -18.62
CA GLU A 86 -17.78 3.18 -19.99
C GLU A 86 -16.92 1.95 -20.32
N ILE A 87 -16.93 1.55 -21.59
CA ILE A 87 -15.92 0.65 -22.15
C ILE A 87 -14.85 1.51 -22.79
N ILE A 88 -13.64 1.45 -22.25
CA ILE A 88 -12.49 2.15 -22.81
C ILE A 88 -11.88 1.25 -23.89
N PRO A 89 -11.75 1.72 -25.14
CA PRO A 89 -11.22 0.91 -26.24
C PRO A 89 -9.75 0.55 -26.01
N GLU A 90 -9.29 -0.55 -26.62
CA GLU A 90 -7.87 -0.91 -26.62
C GLU A 90 -7.01 0.21 -27.21
N SER A 91 -5.87 0.47 -26.59
CA SER A 91 -4.87 1.42 -27.08
C SER A 91 -3.50 0.76 -27.18
N THR A 92 -2.87 0.94 -28.34
CA THR A 92 -1.50 0.48 -28.62
C THR A 92 -0.50 1.63 -28.63
N MET A 93 -0.92 2.84 -28.21
CA MET A 93 -0.02 3.98 -28.10
C MET A 93 0.93 3.76 -26.94
N GLU A 94 2.24 3.92 -27.15
CA GLU A 94 3.26 3.54 -26.17
C GLU A 94 3.03 4.13 -24.76
N MET A 95 2.51 5.36 -24.67
CA MET A 95 2.25 6.04 -23.39
C MET A 95 0.88 5.70 -22.77
N GLU A 96 0.00 5.02 -23.51
CA GLU A 96 -1.37 4.68 -23.11
C GLU A 96 -1.67 3.21 -23.45
N LEU A 97 -0.67 2.33 -23.33
CA LEU A 97 -0.81 0.95 -23.80
C LEU A 97 -1.64 0.11 -22.81
N HIS A 98 -2.83 -0.28 -23.23
CA HIS A 98 -3.77 -1.08 -22.45
C HIS A 98 -4.78 -1.82 -23.35
N PRO A 99 -5.31 -2.98 -22.91
CA PRO A 99 -6.40 -3.65 -23.60
C PRO A 99 -7.68 -2.81 -23.54
N GLN A 100 -8.74 -3.26 -24.21
CA GLN A 100 -10.08 -2.77 -23.90
C GLN A 100 -10.42 -3.14 -22.45
N TYR A 101 -11.05 -2.23 -21.70
CA TYR A 101 -11.41 -2.47 -20.30
C TYR A 101 -12.69 -1.73 -19.90
N THR A 102 -13.34 -2.19 -18.83
CA THR A 102 -14.49 -1.50 -18.22
C THR A 102 -13.98 -0.46 -17.22
N GLN A 103 -14.49 0.78 -17.30
CA GLN A 103 -14.20 1.84 -16.35
C GLN A 103 -15.49 2.37 -15.72
N LEU A 104 -15.50 2.45 -14.39
CA LEU A 104 -16.48 3.17 -13.60
C LEU A 104 -15.83 4.45 -13.04
N THR A 105 -16.45 5.60 -13.27
CA THR A 105 -16.01 6.88 -12.68
C THR A 105 -17.02 7.34 -11.63
N LEU A 106 -16.53 7.69 -10.44
CA LEU A 106 -17.34 8.22 -9.35
C LEU A 106 -17.60 9.72 -9.57
N GLN A 107 -18.86 10.08 -9.80
CA GLN A 107 -19.27 11.46 -10.04
C GLN A 107 -19.64 12.14 -8.73
N GLY A 108 -19.27 13.42 -8.60
CA GLY A 108 -19.46 14.15 -7.33
C GLY A 108 -18.58 13.63 -6.19
N TYR A 109 -17.43 13.05 -6.52
CA TYR A 109 -16.45 12.59 -5.53
C TYR A 109 -16.04 13.75 -4.58
N PRO A 110 -15.84 13.51 -3.27
CA PRO A 110 -15.63 14.58 -2.28
C PRO A 110 -14.42 15.49 -2.55
N LEU A 111 -13.46 15.00 -3.34
CA LEU A 111 -12.29 15.76 -3.72
C LEU A 111 -12.36 16.16 -5.18
N GLN A 112 -12.15 17.45 -5.44
CA GLN A 112 -12.05 18.06 -6.76
C GLN A 112 -10.62 18.54 -7.00
N ASP A 113 -10.31 18.89 -8.24
CA ASP A 113 -9.00 19.43 -8.67
C ASP A 113 -7.82 18.54 -8.26
N LYS A 114 -7.89 17.27 -8.68
CA LYS A 114 -6.89 16.22 -8.41
C LYS A 114 -6.22 15.78 -9.68
N PHE A 115 -5.00 15.26 -9.57
CA PHE A 115 -4.25 14.76 -10.71
C PHE A 115 -4.98 13.61 -11.42
N PHE A 116 -5.51 12.66 -10.65
CA PHE A 116 -6.31 11.55 -11.17
C PHE A 116 -7.80 11.74 -10.86
N PRO A 117 -8.71 11.36 -11.77
CA PRO A 117 -10.12 11.19 -11.45
C PRO A 117 -10.32 9.98 -10.52
N ALA A 118 -11.45 9.96 -9.81
CA ALA A 118 -11.85 8.82 -8.98
C ALA A 118 -12.45 7.69 -9.84
N THR A 119 -11.66 6.67 -10.14
CA THR A 119 -12.03 5.60 -11.08
C THR A 119 -11.78 4.20 -10.54
N ILE A 120 -12.53 3.24 -11.09
CA ILE A 120 -12.34 1.81 -10.91
C ILE A 120 -12.32 1.18 -12.31
N SER A 121 -11.24 0.48 -12.63
CA SER A 121 -10.96 -0.08 -13.95
C SER A 121 -10.75 -1.59 -13.86
N ILE A 122 -11.41 -2.34 -14.75
CA ILE A 122 -11.40 -3.80 -14.80
C ILE A 122 -10.72 -4.26 -16.08
N PHE A 123 -9.46 -4.71 -15.97
CA PHE A 123 -8.66 -5.11 -17.11
C PHE A 123 -8.70 -6.63 -17.33
N PRO A 124 -8.90 -7.11 -18.57
CA PRO A 124 -8.73 -8.52 -18.90
C PRO A 124 -7.25 -8.91 -18.84
N VAL A 125 -6.87 -9.74 -17.87
CA VAL A 125 -5.48 -10.10 -17.57
C VAL A 125 -4.80 -10.75 -18.76
N GLN A 126 -5.46 -11.74 -19.37
CA GLN A 126 -4.89 -12.49 -20.49
C GLN A 126 -4.57 -11.57 -21.68
N ARG A 127 -5.50 -10.68 -22.05
CA ARG A 127 -5.27 -9.74 -23.14
C ARG A 127 -4.17 -8.74 -22.81
N TYR A 128 -4.11 -8.27 -21.56
CA TYR A 128 -3.03 -7.36 -21.15
C TYR A 128 -1.65 -8.04 -21.20
N ILE A 129 -1.56 -9.32 -20.82
CA ILE A 129 -0.34 -10.12 -20.96
C ILE A 129 0.08 -10.24 -22.42
N GLU A 130 -0.85 -10.47 -23.36
CA GLU A 130 -0.53 -10.53 -24.79
C GLU A 130 0.06 -9.22 -25.32
N MET A 131 -0.37 -8.08 -24.77
CA MET A 131 0.12 -6.76 -25.16
C MET A 131 1.46 -6.41 -24.48
N LEU A 132 1.71 -6.92 -23.27
CA LEU A 132 2.91 -6.66 -22.46
C LEU A 132 3.52 -7.96 -21.90
N PRO A 133 3.98 -8.89 -22.75
CA PRO A 133 4.38 -10.24 -22.33
C PRO A 133 5.58 -10.28 -21.39
N ASP A 134 6.46 -9.28 -21.47
CA ASP A 134 7.68 -9.21 -20.65
C ASP A 134 7.45 -8.53 -19.29
N PHE A 135 6.30 -7.88 -19.08
CA PHE A 135 6.05 -7.05 -17.89
C PHE A 135 4.85 -7.55 -17.06
N LEU A 136 3.71 -7.82 -17.70
CA LEU A 136 2.46 -8.16 -17.00
C LEU A 136 2.51 -9.49 -16.23
N PRO A 137 3.13 -10.58 -16.72
CA PRO A 137 3.21 -11.83 -15.96
C PRO A 137 3.92 -11.67 -14.61
N GLY A 138 4.98 -10.87 -14.55
CA GLY A 138 5.68 -10.55 -13.30
C GLY A 138 4.79 -9.77 -12.34
N ARG A 139 4.08 -8.74 -12.84
CA ARG A 139 3.13 -7.96 -12.03
C ARG A 139 2.00 -8.80 -11.44
N VAL A 140 1.46 -9.75 -12.21
CA VAL A 140 0.43 -10.69 -11.74
C VAL A 140 1.01 -11.61 -10.66
N ALA A 141 2.20 -12.17 -10.88
CA ALA A 141 2.87 -13.01 -9.89
C ALA A 141 3.15 -12.26 -8.57
N ASP A 142 3.62 -11.01 -8.65
CA ASP A 142 3.87 -10.16 -7.49
C ASP A 142 2.59 -9.92 -6.68
N LEU A 143 1.48 -9.59 -7.35
CA LEU A 143 0.21 -9.36 -6.66
C LEU A 143 -0.36 -10.64 -6.03
N LEU A 144 -0.23 -11.79 -6.70
CA LEU A 144 -0.59 -13.09 -6.13
C LEU A 144 0.26 -13.42 -4.89
N ALA A 145 1.55 -13.13 -4.92
CA ALA A 145 2.44 -13.36 -3.78
C ALA A 145 2.02 -12.51 -2.56
N LEU A 146 1.72 -11.22 -2.77
CA LEU A 146 1.29 -10.30 -1.70
C LEU A 146 -0.06 -10.69 -1.10
N THR A 147 -1.02 -11.06 -1.94
CA THR A 147 -2.36 -11.48 -1.48
C THR A 147 -2.36 -12.85 -0.79
N SER A 148 -1.29 -13.64 -0.98
CA SER A 148 -1.07 -14.92 -0.31
C SER A 148 -0.23 -14.82 0.98
N GLY A 149 -0.01 -13.61 1.51
CA GLY A 149 0.73 -13.37 2.75
C GLY A 149 2.20 -13.02 2.57
N GLY A 150 2.65 -12.75 1.34
CA GLY A 150 3.96 -12.17 1.06
C GLY A 150 4.13 -10.78 1.67
N LEU A 151 5.38 -10.39 1.93
CA LEU A 151 5.71 -9.06 2.44
C LEU A 151 5.83 -8.04 1.29
N PRO A 152 5.32 -6.81 1.47
CA PRO A 152 5.49 -5.75 0.48
C PRO A 152 6.96 -5.40 0.28
N SER A 153 7.36 -5.14 -0.97
CA SER A 153 8.68 -4.58 -1.28
C SER A 153 8.80 -3.18 -0.67
N VAL A 154 10.02 -2.76 -0.28
CA VAL A 154 10.29 -1.38 0.14
C VAL A 154 10.29 -0.38 -1.03
N SER A 155 10.36 -0.85 -2.27
CA SER A 155 10.45 0.01 -3.46
C SER A 155 9.07 0.36 -4.03
N SER A 156 8.49 -0.55 -4.81
CA SER A 156 7.19 -0.37 -5.44
C SER A 156 6.34 -1.63 -5.36
N LEU A 157 5.03 -1.41 -5.38
CA LEU A 157 4.01 -2.45 -5.39
C LEU A 157 3.45 -2.64 -6.81
N PRO A 158 2.89 -3.83 -7.11
CA PRO A 158 2.17 -4.06 -8.35
C PRO A 158 1.06 -3.02 -8.54
N PHE A 159 0.97 -2.46 -9.75
CA PHE A 159 0.06 -1.37 -10.07
C PHE A 159 -0.27 -1.37 -11.56
N LEU A 160 -1.55 -1.19 -11.87
CA LEU A 160 -2.07 -0.90 -13.21
C LEU A 160 -3.07 0.27 -13.15
N PRO A 161 -3.29 1.01 -14.24
CA PRO A 161 -2.60 0.90 -15.52
C PRO A 161 -1.12 1.33 -15.43
N VAL A 162 -0.36 1.06 -16.49
CA VAL A 162 1.06 1.47 -16.54
C VAL A 162 1.14 2.99 -16.70
N PHE A 163 1.90 3.63 -15.83
CA PHE A 163 2.21 5.06 -15.93
C PHE A 163 3.67 5.27 -16.32
N ASN A 164 3.92 6.29 -17.15
CA ASN A 164 5.26 6.77 -17.47
C ASN A 164 5.81 7.66 -16.35
N ALA A 165 5.80 7.13 -15.13
CA ALA A 165 6.25 7.80 -13.91
C ALA A 165 6.61 6.73 -12.87
N ALA A 166 7.45 7.10 -11.90
CA ALA A 166 7.79 6.21 -10.81
C ALA A 166 6.74 6.30 -9.69
N GLN A 167 6.38 5.15 -9.13
CA GLN A 167 5.69 5.10 -7.83
C GLN A 167 6.66 5.65 -6.79
N THR A 168 6.29 6.77 -6.15
CA THR A 168 7.25 7.53 -5.31
C THR A 168 7.44 6.90 -3.94
N PHE A 169 6.39 6.30 -3.40
CA PHE A 169 6.37 5.58 -2.13
C PHE A 169 5.14 4.68 -2.07
N HIS A 170 5.02 3.87 -1.02
CA HIS A 170 3.73 3.35 -0.58
C HIS A 170 3.64 3.47 0.93
N ALA A 171 2.44 3.74 1.44
CA ALA A 171 2.15 3.83 2.86
C ALA A 171 0.79 3.18 3.15
N LEU A 172 0.57 2.78 4.40
CA LEU A 172 -0.70 2.19 4.85
C LEU A 172 -1.09 0.98 3.99
N TYR A 173 -0.13 0.09 3.74
CA TYR A 173 -0.37 -1.16 3.04
C TYR A 173 -1.36 -2.04 3.80
N MET A 174 -2.33 -2.63 3.08
CA MET A 174 -3.22 -3.65 3.61
C MET A 174 -3.67 -4.60 2.51
N THR A 175 -3.74 -5.90 2.82
CA THR A 175 -4.41 -6.88 1.96
C THR A 175 -5.91 -6.87 2.26
N ILE A 176 -6.75 -6.66 1.25
CA ILE A 176 -8.21 -6.65 1.38
C ILE A 176 -8.80 -7.64 0.38
N PRO A 177 -9.52 -8.69 0.84
CA PRO A 177 -10.29 -9.54 -0.05
C PRO A 177 -11.56 -8.84 -0.55
N PHE A 178 -12.03 -9.22 -1.73
CA PHE A 178 -13.34 -8.85 -2.27
C PHE A 178 -14.14 -10.10 -2.62
N VAL A 179 -15.40 -9.94 -3.06
CA VAL A 179 -16.38 -11.04 -3.17
C VAL A 179 -15.85 -12.27 -3.91
N ASN A 180 -15.09 -12.06 -5.00
CA ASN A 180 -14.53 -13.14 -5.81
C ASN A 180 -13.05 -12.97 -6.13
N GLY A 181 -12.28 -12.36 -5.22
CA GLY A 181 -10.83 -12.25 -5.37
C GLY A 181 -10.15 -11.61 -4.17
N SER A 182 -8.89 -11.21 -4.37
CA SER A 182 -8.11 -10.54 -3.34
C SER A 182 -7.22 -9.48 -3.95
N GLY A 183 -6.87 -8.47 -3.15
CA GLY A 183 -5.99 -7.40 -3.58
C GLY A 183 -5.30 -6.72 -2.42
N ILE A 184 -4.54 -5.71 -2.77
CA ILE A 184 -3.82 -4.86 -1.84
C ILE A 184 -4.31 -3.43 -2.01
N ARG A 185 -4.39 -2.68 -0.91
CA ARG A 185 -4.52 -1.23 -0.93
C ARG A 185 -3.34 -0.56 -0.27
N PHE A 186 -3.04 0.64 -0.75
CA PHE A 186 -1.99 1.50 -0.21
C PHE A 186 -2.22 2.94 -0.70
N LEU A 187 -1.57 3.89 -0.05
CA LEU A 187 -1.51 5.28 -0.51
C LEU A 187 -0.19 5.52 -1.25
N THR A 188 -0.25 6.28 -2.34
CA THR A 188 0.93 6.64 -3.14
C THR A 188 0.67 7.91 -3.95
N LEU A 189 1.73 8.41 -4.58
CA LEU A 189 1.66 9.27 -5.76
C LEU A 189 2.69 8.81 -6.80
N PHE A 190 2.56 9.28 -8.04
CA PHE A 190 3.50 9.01 -9.13
C PHE A 190 4.20 10.28 -9.58
N ALA A 191 5.50 10.22 -9.84
CA ALA A 191 6.28 11.37 -10.28
C ALA A 191 7.44 10.98 -11.20
N GLN A 192 7.89 11.93 -12.04
CA GLN A 192 9.08 11.82 -12.90
C GLN A 192 10.29 12.56 -12.32
N TYR A 193 10.15 13.14 -11.12
CA TYR A 193 11.16 13.91 -10.42
C TYR A 193 11.03 13.67 -8.91
N THR A 194 11.93 14.24 -8.12
CA THR A 194 11.84 14.28 -6.65
C THR A 194 10.67 15.17 -6.24
N ALA A 195 9.46 14.61 -6.24
CA ALA A 195 8.23 15.35 -5.94
C ALA A 195 7.90 15.33 -4.43
N PRO A 196 7.61 16.48 -3.80
CA PRO A 196 7.02 16.53 -2.47
C PRO A 196 5.70 15.73 -2.39
N VAL A 197 5.52 15.00 -1.29
CA VAL A 197 4.23 14.35 -0.97
C VAL A 197 3.20 15.42 -0.70
N ASN A 198 2.08 15.39 -1.42
CA ASN A 198 1.10 16.46 -1.43
C ASN A 198 -0.31 15.94 -1.73
N ASN A 199 -1.34 16.72 -1.39
CA ASN A 199 -2.74 16.35 -1.54
C ASN A 199 -3.26 16.42 -2.98
N HIS A 200 -2.61 17.12 -3.92
CA HIS A 200 -3.04 17.15 -5.32
C HIS A 200 -2.78 15.82 -6.04
N ASP A 201 -1.64 15.21 -5.74
CA ASP A 201 -1.17 13.99 -6.41
C ASP A 201 -1.38 12.71 -5.59
N LEU A 202 -1.69 12.82 -4.29
CA LEU A 202 -1.93 11.65 -3.42
C LEU A 202 -3.24 10.96 -3.79
N PHE A 203 -3.18 9.64 -3.89
CA PHE A 203 -4.36 8.81 -4.05
C PHE A 203 -4.27 7.52 -3.24
N TYR A 204 -5.44 7.07 -2.82
CA TYR A 204 -5.69 5.69 -2.44
C TYR A 204 -5.73 4.86 -3.70
N THR A 205 -5.03 3.73 -3.68
CA THR A 205 -5.19 2.73 -4.73
C THR A 205 -5.46 1.37 -4.16
N TYR A 206 -6.26 0.60 -4.90
CA TYR A 206 -6.46 -0.81 -4.68
C TYR A 206 -6.13 -1.56 -5.98
N GLN A 207 -5.36 -2.63 -5.85
CA GLN A 207 -4.92 -3.48 -6.95
C GLN A 207 -5.26 -4.92 -6.59
N GLY A 208 -6.17 -5.53 -7.35
CA GLY A 208 -6.71 -6.85 -7.05
C GLY A 208 -6.78 -7.77 -8.25
N LEU A 209 -6.84 -9.06 -7.98
CA LEU A 209 -7.06 -10.11 -8.98
C LEU A 209 -8.29 -10.92 -8.60
N THR A 210 -9.11 -11.25 -9.59
CA THR A 210 -10.16 -12.26 -9.40
C THR A 210 -9.55 -13.62 -9.11
N THR A 211 -10.28 -14.47 -8.39
CA THR A 211 -9.81 -15.80 -7.96
C THR A 211 -9.47 -16.71 -9.14
N ASP A 212 -10.17 -16.54 -10.26
CA ASP A 212 -9.90 -17.24 -11.51
C ASP A 212 -8.75 -16.63 -12.33
N GLY A 213 -8.17 -15.52 -11.87
CA GLY A 213 -7.07 -14.81 -12.51
C GLY A 213 -7.43 -14.10 -13.82
N GLN A 214 -8.71 -14.04 -14.19
CA GLN A 214 -9.13 -13.48 -15.48
C GLN A 214 -9.13 -11.94 -15.51
N TYR A 215 -9.38 -11.30 -14.37
CA TYR A 215 -9.52 -9.85 -14.30
C TYR A 215 -8.61 -9.23 -13.25
N TRP A 216 -8.03 -8.09 -13.62
CA TRP A 216 -7.34 -7.18 -12.71
C TRP A 216 -8.26 -6.02 -12.37
N VAL A 217 -8.43 -5.76 -11.09
CA VAL A 217 -9.21 -4.65 -10.55
C VAL A 217 -8.23 -3.56 -10.11
N SER A 218 -8.31 -2.37 -10.71
CA SER A 218 -7.58 -1.19 -10.28
C SER A 218 -8.55 -0.12 -9.80
N ALA A 219 -8.41 0.35 -8.57
CA ALA A 219 -9.07 1.57 -8.11
C ALA A 219 -8.02 2.66 -7.92
N ILE A 220 -8.30 3.86 -8.42
CA ILE A 220 -7.51 5.06 -8.21
C ILE A 220 -8.47 6.12 -7.68
N LEU A 221 -8.35 6.43 -6.39
CA LEU A 221 -9.30 7.25 -5.67
C LEU A 221 -8.51 8.36 -4.95
N PRO A 222 -8.62 9.63 -5.37
CA PRO A 222 -7.91 10.71 -4.70
C PRO A 222 -8.19 10.74 -3.20
N ILE A 223 -7.17 11.06 -2.41
CA ILE A 223 -7.28 11.11 -0.95
C ILE A 223 -6.43 12.24 -0.40
N ASN A 224 -6.90 12.89 0.66
CA ASN A 224 -6.19 13.94 1.37
C ASN A 224 -5.84 13.50 2.79
N HIS A 225 -4.77 14.10 3.31
CA HIS A 225 -4.50 14.16 4.75
C HIS A 225 -4.10 15.59 5.17
N PRO A 226 -4.57 16.11 6.33
CA PRO A 226 -4.27 17.48 6.78
C PRO A 226 -2.78 17.79 7.02
N ILE A 227 -1.93 16.78 7.23
CA ILE A 227 -0.49 16.99 7.42
C ILE A 227 0.24 17.34 6.13
N LEU A 228 -0.39 17.09 4.98
CA LEU A 228 0.23 17.26 3.67
C LEU A 228 -0.09 18.64 3.09
N PRO A 229 0.86 19.25 2.36
CA PRO A 229 0.59 20.46 1.60
C PRO A 229 -0.46 20.21 0.52
N ALA A 230 -1.10 21.29 0.06
CA ALA A 230 -2.11 21.21 -0.99
C ALA A 230 -1.54 20.68 -2.33
N ASN A 231 -0.32 21.09 -2.68
CA ASN A 231 0.35 20.77 -3.95
C ASN A 231 1.88 20.69 -3.76
N ALA A 232 2.59 20.42 -4.86
CA ALA A 232 4.05 20.29 -4.92
C ALA A 232 4.80 21.56 -5.36
N ASP A 233 4.16 22.75 -5.30
CA ASP A 233 4.75 23.99 -5.87
C ASP A 233 6.07 24.38 -5.20
N ASN A 234 6.22 24.03 -3.91
CA ASN A 234 7.40 24.32 -3.12
C ASN A 234 7.85 23.08 -2.35
N PRO A 235 9.17 22.88 -2.17
CA PRO A 235 9.66 21.83 -1.30
C PRO A 235 9.26 22.11 0.17
N PRO A 236 9.05 21.06 0.97
CA PRO A 236 8.61 21.18 2.35
C PRO A 236 9.67 21.89 3.21
N GLY A 237 9.21 22.65 4.22
CA GLY A 237 10.09 23.35 5.15
C GLY A 237 10.83 24.56 4.56
N GLY A 238 10.51 25.00 3.34
CA GLY A 238 11.09 26.20 2.73
C GLY A 238 12.54 26.04 2.28
N VAL A 239 13.03 24.80 2.14
CA VAL A 239 14.38 24.52 1.62
C VAL A 239 14.47 24.81 0.11
N GLY A 240 15.68 24.85 -0.45
CA GLY A 240 15.84 24.88 -1.91
C GLY A 240 15.59 23.51 -2.55
N TRP A 241 15.20 23.48 -3.83
CA TRP A 241 14.97 22.25 -4.59
C TRP A 241 16.19 21.31 -4.65
N GLU A 242 17.40 21.87 -4.74
CA GLU A 242 18.65 21.10 -4.72
C GLU A 242 18.82 20.38 -3.37
N GLN A 243 18.66 21.11 -2.26
CA GLN A 243 18.75 20.53 -0.93
C GLN A 243 17.66 19.47 -0.70
N PHE A 244 16.43 19.72 -1.16
CA PHE A 244 15.35 18.75 -1.09
C PHE A 244 15.69 17.47 -1.84
N SER A 245 16.15 17.59 -3.10
CA SER A 245 16.49 16.45 -3.95
C SER A 245 17.65 15.62 -3.37
N ASN A 246 18.66 16.28 -2.79
CA ASN A 246 19.78 15.61 -2.14
C ASN A 246 19.37 14.83 -0.88
N ASN A 247 18.24 15.17 -0.25
CA ASN A 247 17.72 14.52 0.97
C ASN A 247 16.44 13.71 0.73
N PHE A 248 16.07 13.47 -0.54
CA PHE A 248 14.75 12.96 -0.91
C PHE A 248 14.42 11.60 -0.27
N THR A 249 15.37 10.66 -0.24
CA THR A 249 15.15 9.34 0.37
C THR A 249 14.81 9.43 1.85
N ALA A 250 15.49 10.30 2.60
CA ALA A 250 15.21 10.50 4.03
C ALA A 250 13.85 11.17 4.22
N TYR A 251 13.51 12.14 3.38
CA TYR A 251 12.20 12.78 3.37
C TYR A 251 11.07 11.79 3.13
N ILE A 252 11.18 10.91 2.12
CA ILE A 252 10.15 9.91 1.84
C ILE A 252 9.99 8.93 3.00
N ALA A 253 11.08 8.46 3.61
CA ALA A 253 11.02 7.57 4.76
C ALA A 253 10.29 8.22 5.96
N ASP A 254 10.57 9.49 6.23
CA ASP A 254 9.89 10.28 7.28
C ASP A 254 8.40 10.49 6.96
N MET A 255 8.05 10.82 5.70
CA MET A 255 6.65 10.97 5.28
C MET A 255 5.85 9.68 5.38
N ILE A 256 6.42 8.53 5.01
CA ILE A 256 5.77 7.23 5.19
C ILE A 256 5.49 7.00 6.67
N ALA A 257 6.50 7.16 7.54
CA ALA A 257 6.33 6.97 8.98
C ALA A 257 5.27 7.90 9.58
N GLN A 258 5.21 9.16 9.12
CA GLN A 258 4.20 10.12 9.57
C GLN A 258 2.79 9.75 9.10
N LEU A 259 2.62 9.25 7.87
CA LEU A 259 1.32 8.82 7.34
C LEU A 259 0.83 7.54 8.05
N GLU A 260 1.72 6.57 8.28
CA GLU A 260 1.33 5.27 8.86
C GLU A 260 0.82 5.34 10.29
N VAL A 261 1.18 6.39 11.05
CA VAL A 261 0.71 6.60 12.42
C VAL A 261 -0.58 7.42 12.50
N GLN A 262 -1.12 7.91 11.38
CA GLN A 262 -2.35 8.69 11.39
C GLN A 262 -3.59 7.80 11.59
N PRO A 263 -4.60 8.28 12.33
CA PRO A 263 -5.89 7.60 12.43
C PRO A 263 -6.55 7.38 11.05
N SER A 264 -7.28 6.27 10.89
CA SER A 264 -7.91 5.97 9.60
C SER A 264 -9.03 6.95 9.21
N ASP A 265 -9.64 7.61 10.19
CA ASP A 265 -10.71 8.60 10.05
C ASP A 265 -10.20 10.05 9.88
N SER A 266 -8.88 10.30 9.97
CA SER A 266 -8.29 11.61 9.67
C SER A 266 -8.03 11.83 8.18
N TYR A 267 -8.22 10.80 7.35
CA TYR A 267 -8.16 10.89 5.90
C TYR A 267 -9.49 11.37 5.29
N THR A 268 -9.42 12.03 4.15
CA THR A 268 -10.62 12.44 3.39
C THR A 268 -10.50 12.04 1.93
N PRO A 269 -11.40 11.21 1.39
CA PRO A 269 -12.41 10.44 2.11
C PRO A 269 -11.78 9.48 3.15
N GLY A 270 -12.56 9.07 4.15
CA GLY A 270 -12.07 8.19 5.21
C GLY A 270 -11.72 6.80 4.68
N LEU A 271 -10.62 6.22 5.18
CA LEU A 271 -10.11 4.94 4.68
C LEU A 271 -11.14 3.81 4.80
N ALA A 272 -11.92 3.78 5.88
CA ALA A 272 -12.93 2.75 6.09
C ALA A 272 -14.00 2.72 4.98
N ALA A 273 -14.42 3.88 4.46
CA ALA A 273 -15.40 3.94 3.37
C ALA A 273 -14.80 3.42 2.06
N LEU A 274 -13.53 3.75 1.78
CA LEU A 274 -12.81 3.27 0.61
C LEU A 274 -12.54 1.75 0.69
N ASP A 275 -12.16 1.25 1.87
CA ASP A 275 -11.94 -0.17 2.15
C ASP A 275 -13.24 -0.97 1.96
N VAL A 276 -14.39 -0.45 2.44
CA VAL A 276 -15.72 -1.06 2.22
C VAL A 276 -16.09 -1.09 0.73
N LEU A 277 -15.84 0.01 0.00
CA LEU A 277 -16.09 0.07 -1.44
C LEU A 277 -15.32 -1.04 -2.17
N VAL A 278 -14.01 -1.19 -1.93
CA VAL A 278 -13.22 -2.21 -2.65
C VAL A 278 -13.53 -3.63 -2.19
N ALA A 279 -13.83 -3.86 -0.91
CA ALA A 279 -14.24 -5.16 -0.40
C ALA A 279 -15.59 -5.63 -0.98
N SER A 280 -16.45 -4.69 -1.38
CA SER A 280 -17.76 -4.99 -1.99
C SER A 280 -17.70 -5.36 -3.47
N ILE A 281 -16.54 -5.21 -4.12
CA ILE A 281 -16.39 -5.50 -5.54
C ILE A 281 -16.73 -6.97 -5.79
N SER A 282 -17.45 -7.21 -6.87
CA SER A 282 -17.70 -8.50 -7.47
C SER A 282 -17.60 -8.37 -8.98
N ILE A 283 -16.84 -9.26 -9.61
CA ILE A 283 -16.72 -9.34 -11.07
C ILE A 283 -17.51 -10.54 -11.57
N GLN A 284 -18.56 -10.31 -12.34
CA GLN A 284 -19.43 -11.35 -12.91
C GLN A 284 -18.99 -11.63 -14.36
N PRO A 285 -18.46 -12.83 -14.66
CA PRO A 285 -18.05 -13.23 -16.02
C PRO A 285 -19.21 -13.24 -17.03
#